data_AF-A0A9D8ANG5-F1
#
_entry.id   AF-A0A9D8ANG5-F1
#
_cell.length_a   1.000
_cell.length_b   1.000
_cell.length_c   1.000
_cell.angle_alpha   90.00
_cell.angle_beta   90.00
_cell.angle_gamma   90.00
#
_symmetry.space_group_name_H-M   'P 1'
#
loop_
_entity.id
_entity.type
_entity.pdbx_description
1 polymer ?
#
loop_
_entity_poly.entity_id
_entity_poly.type
_entity_poly.pdbx_seq_one_letter_code
_entity_poly.pdbx_strand_id
1 'polypeptide(L)'
;MKVKNKIIIVSVLFSLILIPLTNAQDSSKITLAVMDFKNNSSTMRYDRLQRSIPEMLKTELSRYPEIAVVERKKIESILREHALAQAGFIEGEQAQEVARLAGAEYLITGEI
;
A
#
# COMPACT_ATOMS: atom_id res chain seq x y z
N MET A 1 -38.64 29.29 38.72
CA MET A 1 -38.20 27.90 38.41
C MET A 1 -38.33 27.51 36.93
N LYS A 2 -39.39 27.91 36.20
CA LYS A 2 -39.64 27.48 34.79
C LYS A 2 -38.58 27.91 33.75
N VAL A 3 -37.86 29.01 33.96
CA VAL A 3 -36.86 29.52 33.00
C VAL A 3 -35.56 28.71 33.03
N LYS A 4 -35.13 28.23 34.21
CA LYS A 4 -33.95 27.37 34.35
C LYS A 4 -34.11 26.06 33.58
N ASN A 5 -35.29 25.45 33.63
CA ASN A 5 -35.57 24.20 32.92
C ASN A 5 -35.55 24.38 31.39
N LYS A 6 -36.04 25.52 30.87
CA LYS A 6 -35.97 25.83 29.43
C LYS A 6 -34.53 26.03 28.95
N ILE A 7 -33.69 26.71 29.74
CA ILE A 7 -32.27 26.93 29.42
C ILE A 7 -31.50 25.60 29.44
N ILE A 8 -31.78 24.72 30.41
CA ILE A 8 -31.17 23.38 30.48
C ILE A 8 -31.56 22.54 29.26
N ILE A 9 -32.83 22.55 28.86
CA ILE A 9 -33.31 21.80 27.69
C ILE A 9 -32.66 22.31 26.40
N VAL A 10 -32.53 23.62 26.20
CA VAL A 10 -31.86 24.20 25.02
C VAL A 10 -30.37 23.87 24.99
N SER A 11 -29.69 23.88 26.14
CA SER A 11 -28.27 23.54 26.23
C SER A 11 -28.00 22.06 25.94
N VAL A 12 -28.90 21.17 26.36
CA VAL A 12 -28.82 19.72 26.05
C VAL A 12 -29.11 19.46 24.57
N LEU A 13 -30.08 20.17 23.99
CA LEU A 13 -30.40 20.06 22.56
C LEU A 13 -29.26 20.56 21.67
N PHE A 14 -28.58 21.64 22.08
CA PHE A 14 -27.41 22.19 21.39
C PHE A 14 -26.20 21.24 21.46
N SER A 15 -26.04 20.53 22.58
CA SER A 15 -25.01 19.50 22.75
C SER A 15 -25.23 18.27 21.87
N LEU A 16 -26.49 17.95 21.50
CA LEU A 16 -26.80 16.77 20.69
C LEU A 16 -26.57 16.98 19.19
N ILE A 17 -26.51 18.24 18.75
CA ILE A 17 -26.31 18.62 17.33
C ILE A 17 -24.81 18.69 16.98
N LEU A 18 -23.92 18.66 17.97
CA LEU A 18 -22.48 18.82 17.80
C LEU A 18 -21.68 17.51 17.79
N ILE A 19 -22.33 16.35 17.65
CA ILE A 19 -21.62 15.10 17.39
C ILE A 19 -21.29 15.07 15.90
N PRO A 20 -20.03 15.30 15.47
CA PRO A 20 -19.68 15.04 14.09
C PRO A 20 -19.91 13.54 13.85
N LEU A 21 -20.72 13.21 12.83
CA LEU A 21 -20.76 11.87 12.27
C LEU A 21 -19.40 11.59 11.61
N THR A 22 -18.39 11.29 12.41
CA THR A 22 -17.12 10.76 11.92
C THR A 22 -17.33 9.28 11.60
N ASN A 23 -17.99 9.00 10.47
CA ASN A 23 -17.78 7.74 9.77
C ASN A 23 -16.45 7.85 9.01
N ALA A 24 -15.35 7.96 9.76
CA ALA A 24 -14.05 7.59 9.23
C ALA A 24 -14.00 6.06 9.31
N GLN A 25 -14.59 5.39 8.32
CA GLN A 25 -14.18 4.02 8.02
C GLN A 25 -12.75 4.12 7.50
N ASP A 26 -11.81 4.15 8.44
CA ASP A 26 -10.41 3.91 8.19
C ASP A 26 -10.27 2.42 7.88
N SER A 27 -10.71 2.03 6.68
CA SER A 27 -10.35 0.73 6.11
C SER A 27 -8.87 0.84 5.81
N SER A 28 -8.04 0.37 6.75
CA SER A 28 -6.59 0.34 6.58
C SER A 28 -6.28 -0.41 5.30
N LYS A 29 -5.83 0.33 4.27
CA LYS A 29 -5.51 -0.27 2.97
C LYS A 29 -4.33 -1.22 3.16
N ILE A 30 -4.46 -2.42 2.60
CA ILE A 30 -3.37 -3.39 2.57
C ILE A 30 -2.38 -2.91 1.52
N THR A 31 -1.16 -2.60 1.94
CA THR A 31 -0.10 -2.17 1.03
C THR A 31 0.75 -3.34 0.58
N LEU A 32 0.92 -3.54 -0.72
CA LEU A 32 1.69 -4.67 -1.27
C LEU A 32 2.64 -4.26 -2.38
N ALA A 33 3.74 -4.99 -2.52
CA ALA A 33 4.68 -4.88 -3.63
C ALA A 33 4.64 -6.16 -4.46
N VAL A 34 4.68 -6.01 -5.79
CA VAL A 34 4.76 -7.13 -6.74
C VAL A 34 6.10 -7.07 -7.45
N MET A 35 6.93 -8.10 -7.26
CA MET A 35 8.24 -8.21 -7.89
C MET A 35 8.16 -8.78 -9.31
N ASP A 36 9.24 -8.59 -10.07
CA ASP A 36 9.44 -9.33 -11.31
C ASP A 36 9.50 -10.84 -10.99
N PHE A 37 8.82 -11.66 -11.78
CA PHE A 37 8.82 -13.12 -11.63
C PHE A 37 10.08 -13.70 -12.26
N LYS A 38 10.57 -14.83 -11.75
CA LYS A 38 11.76 -15.50 -12.31
C LYS A 38 11.33 -16.52 -13.36
N ASN A 39 11.94 -16.49 -14.54
CA ASN A 39 11.81 -17.61 -15.49
C ASN A 39 12.72 -18.74 -15.01
N ASN A 40 12.13 -19.86 -14.59
CA ASN A 40 12.87 -21.06 -14.15
C ASN A 40 13.00 -22.09 -15.28
N SER A 41 12.45 -21.78 -16.46
CA SER A 41 12.65 -22.60 -17.65
C SER A 41 13.94 -22.23 -18.39
N SER A 42 14.43 -23.14 -19.23
CA SER A 42 15.51 -22.87 -20.19
C SER A 42 15.03 -22.11 -21.43
N THR A 43 13.76 -21.67 -21.48
CA THR A 43 13.13 -21.09 -22.67
C THR A 43 13.16 -19.57 -22.60
N MET A 44 14.08 -18.97 -23.35
CA MET A 44 14.25 -17.50 -23.43
C MET A 44 12.98 -16.75 -23.89
N ARG A 45 12.07 -17.41 -24.62
CA ARG A 45 10.80 -16.79 -25.05
C ARG A 45 9.91 -16.36 -23.87
N TYR A 46 10.09 -16.94 -22.68
CA TYR A 46 9.33 -16.59 -21.48
C TYR A 46 9.96 -15.45 -20.68
N ASP A 47 11.14 -14.95 -21.06
CA ASP A 47 11.80 -13.84 -20.33
C ASP A 47 10.97 -12.56 -20.33
N ARG A 48 10.15 -12.33 -21.36
CA ARG A 48 9.22 -11.20 -21.35
C ARG A 48 8.10 -11.34 -20.32
N LEU A 49 7.72 -12.57 -19.98
CA LEU A 49 6.65 -12.86 -19.03
C LEU A 49 7.06 -12.51 -17.59
N GLN A 50 8.37 -12.58 -17.30
CA GLN A 50 8.96 -12.16 -16.02
C GLN A 50 8.51 -10.76 -15.59
N ARG A 51 8.25 -9.87 -16.56
CA ARG A 51 7.74 -8.52 -16.31
C ARG A 51 6.27 -8.36 -16.65
N SER A 52 5.81 -8.90 -17.78
CA SER A 52 4.45 -8.62 -18.23
C SER A 52 3.39 -9.21 -17.29
N ILE A 53 3.62 -10.39 -16.70
CA ILE A 53 2.67 -11.01 -15.77
C ILE A 53 2.53 -10.18 -14.48
N PRO A 54 3.64 -9.80 -13.80
CA PRO A 54 3.56 -8.87 -12.67
C PRO A 54 2.87 -7.54 -12.98
N GLU A 55 3.09 -6.95 -14.15
CA GLU A 55 2.40 -5.70 -14.54
C GLU A 55 0.89 -5.89 -14.73
N MET A 56 0.49 -7.01 -15.33
CA MET A 56 -0.93 -7.37 -15.44
C MET A 56 -1.55 -7.56 -14.05
N LEU A 57 -0.84 -8.26 -13.16
CA LEU A 57 -1.30 -8.46 -11.78
C LEU A 57 -1.42 -7.13 -11.02
N LYS A 58 -0.44 -6.23 -11.13
CA LYS A 58 -0.51 -4.89 -10.53
C LYS A 58 -1.70 -4.10 -11.05
N THR A 59 -1.94 -4.16 -12.37
CA THR A 59 -3.07 -3.49 -13.00
C THR A 59 -4.39 -4.03 -12.44
N GLU A 60 -4.51 -5.34 -12.26
CA GLU A 60 -5.71 -5.94 -11.68
C GLU A 60 -5.89 -5.58 -10.21
N LEU A 61 -4.82 -5.67 -9.41
CA LEU A 61 -4.85 -5.33 -7.99
C LEU A 61 -5.19 -3.85 -7.75
N SER A 62 -4.79 -2.95 -8.65
CA SER A 62 -5.11 -1.52 -8.57
C SER A 62 -6.60 -1.20 -8.67
N ARG A 63 -7.42 -2.15 -9.15
CA ARG A 63 -8.89 -2.00 -9.23
C ARG A 63 -9.57 -2.12 -7.86
N TYR A 64 -8.89 -2.67 -6.86
CA TYR A 64 -9.44 -2.87 -5.52
C TYR A 64 -9.04 -1.70 -4.61
N PRO A 65 -9.99 -0.87 -4.15
CA PRO A 65 -9.69 0.35 -3.39
C PRO A 65 -9.06 0.09 -2.01
N GLU A 66 -9.26 -1.11 -1.47
CA GLU A 66 -8.64 -1.64 -0.25
C GLU A 66 -7.18 -2.07 -0.43
N ILE A 67 -6.67 -2.14 -1.68
CA ILE A 67 -5.30 -2.55 -1.98
C ILE A 67 -4.50 -1.35 -2.48
N ALA A 68 -3.36 -1.09 -1.85
CA ALA A 68 -2.38 -0.12 -2.31
C ALA A 68 -1.17 -0.85 -2.90
N VAL A 69 -1.01 -0.81 -4.22
CA VAL A 69 0.16 -1.39 -4.90
C VAL A 69 1.31 -0.38 -4.87
N VAL A 70 2.48 -0.79 -4.40
CA VAL A 70 3.68 0.04 -4.41
C VAL A 70 4.17 0.25 -5.84
N GLU A 71 4.30 1.51 -6.22
CA GLU A 71 4.79 1.93 -7.53
C GLU A 71 6.28 1.60 -7.72
N ARG A 72 6.64 1.13 -8.93
CA ARG A 72 8.04 0.82 -9.30
C ARG A 72 8.96 2.02 -9.06
N LYS A 73 8.51 3.24 -9.36
CA LYS A 73 9.30 4.47 -9.16
C LYS A 73 9.69 4.72 -7.70
N LYS A 74 8.83 4.31 -6.75
CA LYS A 74 9.08 4.46 -5.31
C LYS A 74 10.10 3.43 -4.83
N ILE A 75 10.01 2.20 -5.34
CA ILE A 75 11.04 1.17 -5.13
C ILE A 75 12.38 1.65 -5.70
N GLU A 76 12.40 2.15 -6.93
CA GLU A 76 13.61 2.65 -7.58
C GLU A 76 14.22 3.87 -6.88
N SER A 77 13.41 4.79 -6.33
CA SER A 77 13.94 5.95 -5.61
C SER A 77 14.64 5.52 -4.32
N ILE A 78 14.03 4.59 -3.59
CA ILE A 78 14.60 4.03 -2.36
C ILE A 78 15.85 3.22 -2.68
N LEU A 79 15.81 2.41 -3.75
CA LEU A 79 16.97 1.69 -4.24
C LEU A 79 18.10 2.63 -4.66
N ARG A 80 17.82 3.77 -5.29
CA ARG A 80 18.85 4.77 -5.61
C ARG A 80 19.44 5.37 -4.35
N GLU A 81 18.62 5.72 -3.35
CA GLU A 81 19.09 6.21 -2.05
C GLU A 81 19.94 5.15 -1.33
N HIS A 82 19.50 3.89 -1.32
CA HIS A 82 20.22 2.78 -0.70
C HIS A 82 21.49 2.40 -1.46
N ALA A 83 21.49 2.38 -2.79
CA ALA A 83 22.67 2.08 -3.61
C ALA A 83 23.72 3.20 -3.54
N LEU A 84 23.29 4.45 -3.40
CA LEU A 84 24.17 5.57 -3.06
C LEU A 84 24.79 5.40 -1.66
N ALA A 85 24.08 4.76 -0.73
CA ALA A 85 24.57 4.45 0.61
C ALA A 85 25.40 3.13 0.70
N GLN A 86 25.14 2.17 -0.18
CA GLN A 86 25.71 0.81 -0.19
C GLN A 86 26.01 0.38 -1.63
N ALA A 87 27.18 0.73 -2.16
CA ALA A 87 27.59 0.45 -3.53
C ALA A 87 27.96 -1.04 -3.79
N GLY A 88 27.16 -2.00 -3.30
CA GLY A 88 27.45 -3.43 -3.43
C GLY A 88 26.19 -4.29 -3.48
N PHE A 89 25.85 -4.74 -4.70
CA PHE A 89 25.00 -5.87 -5.08
C PHE A 89 23.74 -6.18 -4.23
N ILE A 90 22.58 -6.10 -4.89
CA ILE A 90 21.28 -6.45 -4.32
C ILE A 90 20.90 -7.88 -4.67
N GLU A 91 21.11 -8.80 -3.73
CA GLU A 91 20.61 -10.18 -3.78
C GLU A 91 19.25 -10.33 -3.09
N GLY A 92 18.59 -11.48 -3.25
CA GLY A 92 17.17 -11.70 -2.93
C GLY A 92 16.70 -11.34 -1.51
N GLU A 93 17.58 -11.35 -0.50
CA GLU A 93 17.26 -10.91 0.87
C GLU A 93 17.03 -9.37 0.94
N GLN A 94 17.77 -8.60 0.14
CA GLN A 94 17.61 -7.16 0.08
C GLN A 94 16.31 -6.75 -0.61
N ALA A 95 15.73 -7.61 -1.46
CA ALA A 95 14.47 -7.31 -2.12
C ALA A 95 13.29 -7.17 -1.13
N GLN A 96 13.31 -7.96 -0.05
CA GLN A 96 12.30 -7.91 1.00
C GLN A 96 12.47 -6.66 1.88
N GLU A 97 13.72 -6.29 2.18
CA GLU A 97 14.05 -5.05 2.87
C GLU A 97 13.60 -3.82 2.08
N VAL A 98 13.92 -3.81 0.79
CA VAL A 98 13.55 -2.74 -0.14
C VAL A 98 12.02 -2.61 -0.27
N ALA A 99 11.31 -3.73 -0.33
CA ALA A 99 9.84 -3.71 -0.34
C ALA A 99 9.26 -3.11 0.95
N ARG A 100 9.80 -3.49 2.12
CA ARG A 100 9.40 -2.93 3.41
C ARG A 100 9.68 -1.42 3.47
N LEU A 101 10.87 -1.00 3.05
CA LEU A 101 11.23 0.42 2.98
C LEU A 101 10.33 1.20 2.01
N ALA A 102 9.86 0.57 0.93
CA ALA A 102 8.89 1.16 0.01
C ALA A 102 7.46 1.28 0.59
N GLY A 103 7.25 0.73 1.78
CA GLY A 103 6.00 0.78 2.53
C GLY A 103 5.07 -0.39 2.23
N ALA A 104 5.55 -1.48 1.62
CA ALA A 104 4.76 -2.68 1.43
C ALA A 104 4.69 -3.50 2.73
N GLU A 105 3.47 -3.88 3.12
CA GLU A 105 3.21 -4.85 4.20
C GLU A 105 3.37 -6.28 3.68
N TYR A 106 3.05 -6.51 2.41
CA TYR A 106 3.14 -7.81 1.74
C TYR A 106 3.97 -7.76 0.47
N LEU A 107 4.68 -8.85 0.19
CA LEU A 107 5.47 -9.02 -1.03
C LEU A 107 4.93 -10.20 -1.84
N ILE A 108 4.64 -9.96 -3.11
CA ILE A 108 4.27 -10.99 -4.08
C ILE A 108 5.46 -11.24 -4.99
N THR A 109 5.89 -12.50 -5.04
CA THR A 109 6.95 -13.01 -5.92
C THR A 109 6.49 -14.34 -6.52
N GLY A 110 7.08 -14.75 -7.63
CA GLY A 110 6.71 -15.99 -8.31
C GLY A 110 7.75 -16.43 -9.34
N GLU A 111 7.51 -17.61 -9.89
CA GLU A 111 8.31 -18.21 -10.96
C GLU A 111 7.43 -18.60 -12.15
N ILE A 112 8.02 -18.63 -13.34
CA ILE A 112 7.39 -18.95 -14.64
C ILE A 112 8.14 -20.12 -15.28
#